data_AF-A0A7X9L8J6-F1
#
_entry.id   AF-A0A7X9L8J6-F1
#
_cell.length_a   1.000
_cell.length_b   1.000
_cell.length_c   1.000
_cell.angle_alpha   90.00
_cell.angle_beta   90.00
_cell.angle_gamma   90.00
#
_symmetry.space_group_name_H-M   'P 1'
#
loop_
_entity.id
_entity.type
_entity.pdbx_description
1 polymer ?
#
loop_
_entity_poly.entity_id
_entity_poly.type
_entity_poly.pdbx_seq_one_letter_code
_entity_poly.pdbx_strand_id
1 'polypeptide(L)'
;MAQWDAFISYARSASTLEAQKLQTAIQTFAKPWHRLRAVRIFRDDSSMSANPGLWSTIEQGLREARWLVVLLSPAAARSEYVAAEIRWWLQHKDASSILLVHDEGTLAWDRVRNDFSAATDCVPAPLRGAFREEPRWSDLSWFDAPGSSGAADPRFKEKVADLAAAIRGVPRDELLGEDVAQHRRSWRLAKLAIAGLSLLLVASIAAGIIAVVQRNEVVRQANALLARQLAVTADSLLGRDLRRAQLLAVQAYRTDPTPETRAALLRASLASPALRRFVPFAAGITALSASADGRFVVAGLENGEVFSLDVAAATPQHRLTLPAAVNDVGVSDDGTVVAAVASGGIQLTTAAGVGALVLPSGQQPGHVAVSPSGRSVVIASKGDRPFITLADLAGRSQRTVPDPIDPEGYGAFGVQFVGEDRLLVIGGTIEVR
;
A
#
# COMPACT_ATOMS: atom_id res chain seq x y z
N MET A 1 -44.77 45.62 -5.65
CA MET A 1 -44.68 44.68 -4.50
C MET A 1 -43.49 45.10 -3.67
N ALA A 2 -43.65 45.27 -2.36
CA ALA A 2 -42.57 45.66 -1.44
C ALA A 2 -41.39 44.66 -1.54
N GLN A 3 -40.19 45.14 -1.85
CA GLN A 3 -38.99 44.30 -1.95
C GLN A 3 -38.30 44.10 -0.58
N TRP A 4 -38.59 45.00 0.38
CA TRP A 4 -38.05 45.01 1.74
C TRP A 4 -39.18 44.94 2.77
N ASP A 5 -38.97 44.17 3.83
CA ASP A 5 -39.94 44.02 4.92
C ASP A 5 -39.81 45.15 5.94
N ALA A 6 -38.59 45.63 6.20
CA ALA A 6 -38.34 46.76 7.08
C ALA A 6 -37.13 47.59 6.62
N PHE A 7 -37.13 48.88 6.98
CA PHE A 7 -36.02 49.81 6.82
C PHE A 7 -35.52 50.22 8.21
N ILE A 8 -34.20 50.16 8.47
CA ILE A 8 -33.62 50.62 9.75
C ILE A 8 -33.00 52.01 9.59
N SER A 9 -33.53 52.98 10.33
CA SER A 9 -33.02 54.35 10.46
C SER A 9 -32.33 54.55 11.82
N TYR A 10 -31.08 55.02 11.82
CA TYR A 10 -30.25 55.14 13.02
C TYR A 10 -29.15 56.20 12.85
N ALA A 11 -28.59 56.69 13.97
CA ALA A 11 -27.42 57.56 13.96
C ALA A 11 -26.11 56.76 14.02
N ARG A 12 -25.24 56.96 13.04
CA ARG A 12 -24.07 56.08 12.80
C ARG A 12 -22.96 56.18 13.84
N SER A 13 -22.78 57.34 14.48
CA SER A 13 -21.70 57.52 15.45
C SER A 13 -21.93 56.78 16.78
N ALA A 14 -23.19 56.43 17.08
CA ALA A 14 -23.59 55.86 18.37
C ALA A 14 -24.23 54.47 18.25
N SER A 15 -24.95 54.18 17.16
CA SER A 15 -25.88 53.02 17.10
C SER A 15 -25.57 51.99 15.99
N THR A 16 -24.34 51.99 15.43
CA THR A 16 -24.01 51.16 14.24
C THR A 16 -23.94 49.67 14.55
N LEU A 17 -23.37 49.30 15.69
CA LEU A 17 -23.19 47.89 16.07
C LEU A 17 -24.56 47.27 16.42
N GLU A 18 -25.42 48.06 17.04
CA GLU A 18 -26.76 47.77 17.53
C GLU A 18 -27.65 47.51 16.32
N ALA A 19 -27.63 48.42 15.33
CA ALA A 19 -28.33 48.27 14.07
C ALA A 19 -27.87 47.03 13.28
N GLN A 20 -26.55 46.74 13.24
CA GLN A 20 -26.00 45.54 12.59
C GLN A 20 -26.47 44.24 13.23
N LYS A 21 -26.39 44.17 14.57
CA LYS A 21 -26.80 42.98 15.33
C LYS A 21 -28.30 42.79 15.28
N LEU A 22 -29.07 43.87 15.40
CA LEU A 22 -30.53 43.84 15.27
C LEU A 22 -30.97 43.37 13.89
N GLN A 23 -30.36 43.89 12.82
CA GLN A 23 -30.63 43.44 11.44
C GLN A 23 -30.37 41.93 11.29
N THR A 24 -29.20 41.46 11.74
CA THR A 24 -28.82 40.05 11.61
C THR A 24 -29.76 39.14 12.41
N ALA A 25 -30.09 39.55 13.63
CA ALA A 25 -30.96 38.78 14.51
C ALA A 25 -32.37 38.66 13.95
N ILE A 26 -33.00 39.76 13.52
CA ILE A 26 -34.35 39.72 12.94
C ILE A 26 -34.37 38.90 11.63
N GLN A 27 -33.32 38.98 10.80
CA GLN A 27 -33.24 38.20 9.55
C GLN A 27 -33.05 36.69 9.76
N THR A 28 -32.55 36.26 10.92
CA THR A 28 -32.22 34.85 11.22
C THR A 28 -33.17 34.19 12.22
N PHE A 29 -33.95 34.96 12.96
CA PHE A 29 -34.89 34.47 13.96
C PHE A 29 -36.04 33.66 13.34
N ALA A 30 -36.33 32.47 13.90
CA ALA A 30 -37.40 31.57 13.48
C ALA A 30 -37.45 31.39 11.95
N LYS A 31 -36.29 31.11 11.36
CA LYS A 31 -36.09 31.01 9.92
C LYS A 31 -36.49 29.61 9.42
N PRO A 32 -37.38 29.49 8.42
CA PRO A 32 -37.68 28.20 7.80
C PRO A 32 -36.43 27.60 7.13
N TRP A 33 -36.21 26.29 7.33
CA TRP A 33 -35.03 25.57 6.81
C TRP A 33 -34.79 25.70 5.29
N HIS A 34 -35.84 26.02 4.51
CA HIS A 34 -35.79 26.16 3.05
C HIS A 34 -35.54 27.59 2.55
N ARG A 35 -35.47 28.60 3.43
CA ARG A 35 -35.20 29.99 3.05
C ARG A 35 -33.77 30.38 3.43
N LEU A 36 -33.24 31.46 2.85
CA LEU A 36 -31.95 32.04 3.24
C LEU A 36 -32.08 33.03 4.42
N ARG A 37 -33.20 33.77 4.49
CA ARG A 37 -33.52 34.75 5.55
C ARG A 37 -35.02 34.71 5.88
N ALA A 38 -35.39 35.00 7.12
CA ALA A 38 -36.77 35.06 7.58
C ALA A 38 -37.51 36.31 7.04
N VAL A 39 -36.79 37.44 6.99
CA VAL A 39 -37.24 38.73 6.43
C VAL A 39 -36.10 39.42 5.67
N ARG A 40 -36.42 40.40 4.83
CA ARG A 40 -35.45 41.26 4.14
C ARG A 40 -35.47 42.64 4.76
N ILE A 41 -34.36 43.06 5.36
CA ILE A 41 -34.24 44.37 6.00
C ILE A 41 -33.22 45.20 5.25
N PHE A 42 -33.66 46.38 4.79
CA PHE A 42 -32.78 47.40 4.26
C PHE A 42 -32.17 48.17 5.44
N ARG A 43 -30.85 48.24 5.48
CA ARG A 43 -30.11 49.10 6.40
C ARG A 43 -29.29 50.04 5.54
N ASP A 44 -29.41 51.32 5.78
CA ASP A 44 -28.51 52.27 5.14
C ASP A 44 -27.09 52.12 5.71
N ASP A 45 -26.14 51.84 4.81
CA ASP A 45 -24.70 51.68 5.10
C ASP A 45 -23.94 52.62 4.17
N SER A 46 -24.12 53.93 4.34
CA SER A 46 -23.49 54.90 3.44
C SER A 46 -22.04 55.22 3.85
N SER A 47 -21.14 54.27 3.59
CA SER A 47 -19.69 54.48 3.66
C SER A 47 -19.12 55.34 2.51
N MET A 48 -19.96 56.11 1.79
CA MET A 48 -19.55 56.89 0.60
C MET A 48 -20.31 58.24 0.52
N SER A 49 -20.14 59.11 1.50
CA SER A 49 -20.88 60.38 1.69
C SER A 49 -20.51 61.54 0.73
N ALA A 50 -20.32 61.28 -0.56
CA ALA A 50 -20.01 62.34 -1.54
C ALA A 50 -20.59 62.08 -2.95
N ASN A 51 -21.73 61.38 -3.06
CA ASN A 51 -22.35 61.09 -4.35
C ASN A 51 -23.81 61.62 -4.41
N PRO A 52 -24.20 62.45 -5.39
CA PRO A 52 -25.56 63.01 -5.52
C PRO A 52 -26.70 61.99 -5.69
N GLY A 53 -26.40 60.70 -5.93
CA GLY A 53 -27.37 59.61 -6.10
C GLY A 53 -27.76 58.83 -4.83
N LEU A 54 -27.33 59.29 -3.65
CA LEU A 54 -27.61 58.60 -2.39
C LEU A 54 -29.08 58.68 -1.96
N TRP A 55 -29.66 59.87 -1.99
CA TRP A 55 -31.05 60.09 -1.55
C TRP A 55 -32.06 59.27 -2.37
N SER A 56 -31.85 59.10 -3.67
CA SER A 56 -32.75 58.30 -4.51
C SER A 56 -32.75 56.81 -4.15
N THR A 57 -31.61 56.27 -3.69
CA THR A 57 -31.50 54.88 -3.22
C THR A 57 -32.20 54.69 -1.87
N ILE A 58 -32.03 55.66 -0.98
CA ILE A 58 -32.68 55.68 0.34
C ILE A 58 -34.19 55.83 0.18
N GLU A 59 -34.63 56.75 -0.69
CA GLU A 59 -36.03 56.94 -1.01
C GLU A 59 -36.63 55.66 -1.62
N GLN A 60 -35.90 54.96 -2.48
CA GLN A 60 -36.33 53.66 -3.00
C GLN A 60 -36.47 52.62 -1.86
N GLY A 61 -35.50 52.54 -0.95
CA GLY A 61 -35.56 51.68 0.23
C GLY A 61 -36.75 52.00 1.14
N LEU A 62 -37.00 53.28 1.42
CA LEU A 62 -38.15 53.75 2.19
C LEU A 62 -39.46 53.43 1.46
N ARG A 63 -39.54 53.64 0.15
CA ARG A 63 -40.73 53.34 -0.66
C ARG A 63 -41.07 51.86 -0.64
N GLU A 64 -40.08 51.00 -0.81
CA GLU A 64 -40.22 49.55 -0.89
C GLU A 64 -40.41 48.87 0.47
N ALA A 65 -39.98 49.48 1.58
CA ALA A 65 -40.14 48.93 2.92
C ALA A 65 -41.59 49.01 3.42
N ARG A 66 -42.02 47.98 4.18
CA ARG A 66 -43.34 47.95 4.84
C ARG A 66 -43.32 48.59 6.23
N TRP A 67 -42.21 48.45 6.95
CA TRP A 67 -42.01 48.99 8.28
C TRP A 67 -40.78 49.91 8.33
N LEU A 68 -40.83 50.96 9.14
CA LEU A 68 -39.69 51.79 9.48
C LEU A 68 -39.28 51.51 10.94
N VAL A 69 -38.08 50.99 11.15
CA VAL A 69 -37.51 50.77 12.48
C VAL A 69 -36.57 51.94 12.78
N VAL A 70 -36.86 52.70 13.83
CA VAL A 70 -36.07 53.88 14.21
C VAL A 70 -35.35 53.61 15.53
N LEU A 71 -34.02 53.66 15.52
CA LEU A 71 -33.22 53.63 16.74
C LEU A 71 -33.15 55.04 17.32
N LEU A 72 -33.74 55.21 18.50
CA LEU A 72 -33.85 56.45 19.24
C LEU A 72 -32.62 56.62 20.14
N SER A 73 -31.76 57.56 19.78
CA SER A 73 -30.59 58.00 20.55
C SER A 73 -30.46 59.52 20.48
N PRO A 74 -29.75 60.20 21.41
CA PRO A 74 -29.51 61.64 21.34
C PRO A 74 -28.82 62.06 20.03
N ALA A 75 -28.02 61.15 19.45
CA ALA A 75 -27.40 61.35 18.14
C ALA A 75 -28.44 61.29 17.00
N ALA A 76 -29.43 60.39 17.07
CA ALA A 76 -30.53 60.32 16.11
C ALA A 76 -31.41 61.57 16.17
N ALA A 77 -31.68 62.08 17.37
CA ALA A 77 -32.48 63.30 17.56
C ALA A 77 -31.88 64.54 16.87
N ARG A 78 -30.54 64.62 16.80
CA ARG A 78 -29.80 65.71 16.12
C ARG A 78 -29.51 65.45 14.65
N SER A 79 -29.81 64.25 14.13
CA SER A 79 -29.45 63.86 12.76
C SER A 79 -30.48 64.38 11.76
N GLU A 80 -30.07 65.33 10.90
CA GLU A 80 -30.91 65.82 9.81
C GLU A 80 -31.32 64.71 8.83
N TYR A 81 -30.47 63.71 8.69
CA TYR A 81 -30.69 62.55 7.83
C TYR A 81 -31.83 61.66 8.36
N VAL A 82 -31.76 61.25 9.63
CA VAL A 82 -32.85 60.50 10.30
C VAL A 82 -34.14 61.32 10.27
N ALA A 83 -34.05 62.63 10.52
CA ALA A 83 -35.20 63.52 10.43
C ALA A 83 -35.77 63.62 9.00
N ALA A 84 -34.95 63.55 7.95
CA ALA A 84 -35.41 63.55 6.57
C ALA A 84 -36.12 62.24 6.20
N GLU A 85 -35.57 61.09 6.61
CA GLU A 85 -36.19 59.77 6.40
C GLU A 85 -37.56 59.67 7.09
N ILE A 86 -37.66 60.13 8.35
CA ILE A 86 -38.92 60.14 9.11
C ILE A 86 -39.93 61.10 8.48
N ARG A 87 -39.51 62.32 8.09
CA ARG A 87 -40.40 63.27 7.39
C ARG A 87 -40.95 62.65 6.11
N TRP A 88 -40.08 62.04 5.32
CA TRP A 88 -40.50 61.35 4.10
C TRP A 88 -41.51 60.24 4.43
N TRP A 89 -41.25 59.43 5.46
CA TRP A 89 -42.15 58.35 5.86
C TRP A 89 -43.54 58.88 6.26
N LEU A 90 -43.60 59.88 7.13
CA LEU A 90 -44.87 60.46 7.60
C LEU A 90 -45.66 61.16 6.48
N GLN A 91 -44.98 61.63 5.43
CA GLN A 91 -45.63 62.23 4.25
C GLN A 91 -46.23 61.17 3.30
N HIS A 92 -45.67 59.97 3.25
CA HIS A 92 -46.01 58.96 2.24
C HIS A 92 -46.64 57.67 2.82
N LYS A 93 -46.53 57.45 4.13
CA LYS A 93 -46.94 56.25 4.86
C LYS A 93 -47.47 56.62 6.25
N ASP A 94 -48.10 55.64 6.89
CA ASP A 94 -48.75 55.82 8.20
C ASP A 94 -47.75 55.69 9.36
N ALA A 95 -47.89 56.54 10.38
CA ALA A 95 -47.06 56.50 11.59
C ALA A 95 -47.18 55.17 12.37
N SER A 96 -48.29 54.44 12.23
CA SER A 96 -48.48 53.10 12.83
C SER A 96 -47.53 52.03 12.29
N SER A 97 -46.90 52.28 11.14
CA SER A 97 -45.87 51.41 10.54
C SER A 97 -44.45 51.75 10.99
N ILE A 98 -44.30 52.60 12.01
CA ILE A 98 -43.02 52.95 12.63
C ILE A 98 -42.83 52.15 13.92
N LEU A 99 -41.76 51.36 13.98
CA LEU A 99 -41.30 50.64 15.17
C LEU A 99 -40.19 51.44 15.84
N LEU A 100 -40.43 51.84 17.08
CA LEU A 100 -39.47 52.59 17.86
C LEU A 100 -38.58 51.64 18.67
N VAL A 101 -37.27 51.84 18.59
CA VAL A 101 -36.28 51.10 19.37
C VAL A 101 -35.53 52.10 20.22
N HIS A 102 -35.65 52.02 21.53
CA HIS A 102 -34.94 52.90 22.44
C HIS A 102 -33.52 52.38 22.62
N ASP A 103 -32.56 53.15 22.12
CA ASP A 103 -31.15 52.76 22.01
C ASP A 103 -30.27 53.48 23.03
N GLU A 104 -30.46 54.80 23.19
CA GLU A 104 -29.72 55.60 24.17
C GLU A 104 -30.57 56.82 24.58
N GLY A 105 -30.25 57.43 25.72
CA GLY A 105 -30.87 58.68 26.19
C GLY A 105 -32.16 58.47 26.99
N THR A 106 -32.82 59.57 27.31
CA THR A 106 -34.05 59.59 28.09
C THR A 106 -35.26 59.59 27.15
N LEU A 107 -36.12 58.59 27.28
CA LEU A 107 -37.37 58.46 26.52
C LEU A 107 -38.56 58.42 27.48
N ALA A 108 -39.43 59.43 27.39
CA ALA A 108 -40.68 59.47 28.14
C ALA A 108 -41.84 60.04 27.31
N TRP A 109 -43.03 59.48 27.52
CA TRP A 109 -44.28 59.94 26.91
C TRP A 109 -45.09 60.77 27.93
N ASP A 110 -45.58 61.93 27.51
CA ASP A 110 -46.48 62.76 28.30
C ASP A 110 -47.92 62.47 27.89
N ARG A 111 -48.65 61.74 28.76
CA ARG A 111 -50.05 61.35 28.51
C ARG A 111 -51.02 62.53 28.50
N VAL A 112 -50.67 63.66 29.12
CA VAL A 112 -51.51 64.86 29.14
C VAL A 112 -51.38 65.60 27.82
N ARG A 113 -50.16 65.70 27.28
CA ARG A 113 -49.90 66.32 25.98
C ARG A 113 -50.13 65.39 24.79
N ASN A 114 -50.26 64.08 25.05
CA ASN A 114 -50.33 63.02 24.05
C ASN A 114 -49.16 63.11 23.05
N ASP A 115 -47.96 63.36 23.57
CA ASP A 115 -46.74 63.46 22.79
C ASP A 115 -45.51 63.14 23.68
N PHE A 116 -44.33 63.02 23.08
CA PHE A 116 -43.09 62.85 23.82
C PHE A 116 -42.84 64.00 24.78
N SER A 117 -42.43 63.68 26.01
CA SER A 117 -42.18 64.66 27.06
C SER A 117 -41.07 65.66 26.67
N ALA A 118 -41.04 66.80 27.34
CA ALA A 118 -39.96 67.78 27.19
C ALA A 118 -38.61 67.28 27.73
N ALA A 119 -38.62 66.27 28.62
CA ALA A 119 -37.41 65.63 29.16
C ALA A 119 -36.78 64.61 28.20
N THR A 120 -37.47 64.28 27.10
CA THR A 120 -36.99 63.32 26.10
C THR A 120 -35.94 63.94 25.18
N ASP A 121 -34.74 63.36 25.12
CA ASP A 121 -33.60 63.87 24.34
C ASP A 121 -33.21 62.99 23.14
N CYS A 122 -33.78 61.79 23.02
CA CYS A 122 -33.45 60.80 22.01
C CYS A 122 -34.44 60.70 20.83
N VAL A 123 -35.44 61.59 20.77
CA VAL A 123 -36.50 61.57 19.74
C VAL A 123 -36.26 62.65 18.68
N PRO A 124 -36.12 62.26 17.40
CA PRO A 124 -36.10 63.19 16.27
C PRO A 124 -37.34 64.09 16.21
N ALA A 125 -37.14 65.38 15.94
CA ALA A 125 -38.21 66.38 15.90
C ALA A 125 -39.45 65.98 15.05
N PRO A 126 -39.32 65.32 13.88
CA PRO A 126 -40.48 64.92 13.07
C PRO A 126 -41.40 63.88 13.69
N LEU A 127 -40.95 63.14 14.72
CA LEU A 127 -41.81 62.17 15.43
C LEU A 127 -42.72 62.83 16.47
N ARG A 128 -42.42 64.07 16.88
CA ARG A 128 -43.25 64.80 17.85
C ARG A 128 -44.57 65.19 17.19
N GLY A 129 -45.68 64.80 17.81
CA GLY A 129 -47.03 64.98 17.26
C GLY A 129 -47.40 64.04 16.11
N ALA A 130 -46.56 63.05 15.78
CA ALA A 130 -46.82 62.11 14.68
C ALA A 130 -47.78 60.97 15.05
N PHE A 131 -47.87 60.62 16.33
CA PHE A 131 -48.64 59.48 16.81
C PHE A 131 -50.00 59.93 17.39
N ARG A 132 -51.05 59.14 17.14
CA ARG A 132 -52.40 59.39 17.68
C ARG A 132 -52.56 58.93 19.13
N GLU A 133 -51.77 57.96 19.54
CA GLU A 133 -51.74 57.33 20.85
C GLU A 133 -50.30 56.97 21.23
N GLU A 134 -50.05 56.65 22.50
CA GLU A 134 -48.72 56.28 23.02
C GLU A 134 -48.14 55.09 22.22
N PRO A 135 -47.06 55.30 21.41
CA PRO A 135 -46.49 54.22 20.61
C PRO A 135 -45.75 53.23 21.51
N ARG A 136 -45.75 51.95 21.13
CA ARG A 136 -44.88 50.96 21.79
C ARG A 136 -43.45 51.12 21.29
N TRP A 137 -42.48 51.21 22.20
CA TRP A 137 -41.06 51.13 21.88
C TRP A 137 -40.39 49.91 22.52
N SER A 138 -39.41 49.35 21.81
CA SER A 138 -38.58 48.25 22.31
C SER A 138 -37.35 48.81 23.00
N ASP A 139 -37.21 48.56 24.30
CA ASP A 139 -36.04 49.00 25.07
C ASP A 139 -34.81 48.12 24.81
N LEU A 140 -33.78 48.73 24.21
CA LEU A 140 -32.44 48.22 23.99
C LEU A 140 -31.37 49.13 24.63
N SER A 141 -31.74 50.07 25.52
CA SER A 141 -30.79 51.00 26.17
C SER A 141 -29.72 50.31 27.03
N TRP A 142 -29.96 49.04 27.36
CA TRP A 142 -29.04 48.17 28.08
C TRP A 142 -28.06 47.42 27.16
N PHE A 143 -28.23 47.45 25.83
CA PHE A 143 -27.49 46.60 24.90
C PHE A 143 -25.97 46.84 24.98
N ASP A 144 -25.56 48.10 25.07
CA ASP A 144 -24.15 48.53 25.20
C ASP A 144 -23.74 48.91 26.62
N ALA A 145 -24.62 48.72 27.61
CA ALA A 145 -24.31 49.03 28.99
C ALA A 145 -23.15 48.15 29.52
N PRO A 146 -22.26 48.68 30.38
CA PRO A 146 -21.19 47.89 30.98
C PRO A 146 -21.71 46.63 31.68
N GLY A 147 -21.27 45.45 31.23
CA GLY A 147 -21.73 44.15 31.73
C GLY A 147 -22.85 43.48 30.92
N SER A 148 -23.32 44.12 29.84
CA SER A 148 -24.24 43.50 28.89
C SER A 148 -23.59 42.35 28.11
N SER A 149 -24.36 41.29 27.86
CA SER A 149 -23.97 40.19 26.95
C SER A 149 -24.39 40.47 25.49
N GLY A 150 -24.89 41.69 25.21
CA GLY A 150 -25.32 42.13 23.89
C GLY A 150 -26.25 41.12 23.22
N ALA A 151 -25.84 40.63 22.04
CA ALA A 151 -26.63 39.67 21.26
C ALA A 151 -26.81 38.28 21.92
N ALA A 152 -25.99 37.92 22.91
CA ALA A 152 -26.11 36.66 23.64
C ALA A 152 -27.07 36.75 24.83
N ASP A 153 -27.51 37.95 25.24
CA ASP A 153 -28.45 38.15 26.33
C ASP A 153 -29.84 37.59 25.96
N PRO A 154 -30.49 36.78 26.83
CA PRO A 154 -31.86 36.29 26.60
C PRO A 154 -32.87 37.41 26.30
N ARG A 155 -32.72 38.60 26.92
CA ARG A 155 -33.59 39.76 26.71
C ARG A 155 -33.53 40.26 25.27
N PHE A 156 -32.38 40.13 24.60
CA PHE A 156 -32.22 40.52 23.20
C PHE A 156 -33.09 39.67 22.29
N LYS A 157 -33.12 38.35 22.52
CA LYS A 157 -33.94 37.42 21.73
C LYS A 157 -35.43 37.72 21.87
N GLU A 158 -35.88 38.13 23.06
CA GLU A 158 -37.27 38.53 23.29
C GLU A 158 -37.65 39.78 22.50
N LYS A 159 -36.81 40.83 22.54
CA LYS A 159 -37.05 42.06 21.76
C LYS A 159 -36.98 41.83 20.25
N VAL A 160 -36.05 40.98 19.80
CA VAL A 160 -35.98 40.54 18.40
C VAL A 160 -37.24 39.77 17.98
N ALA A 161 -37.79 38.93 18.86
CA ALA A 161 -39.03 38.21 18.59
C ALA A 161 -40.22 39.17 18.45
N ASP A 162 -40.32 40.19 19.30
CA ASP A 162 -41.39 41.19 19.25
C ASP A 162 -41.33 42.02 17.95
N LEU A 163 -40.13 42.47 17.56
CA LEU A 163 -39.90 43.20 16.30
C LEU A 163 -40.12 42.29 15.08
N ALA A 164 -39.65 41.04 15.11
CA ALA A 164 -39.87 40.09 14.03
C ALA A 164 -41.36 39.73 13.87
N ALA A 165 -42.10 39.60 14.97
CA ALA A 165 -43.55 39.39 14.97
C ALA A 165 -44.29 40.55 14.30
N ALA A 166 -43.97 41.79 14.67
CA ALA A 166 -44.55 42.99 14.07
C ALA A 166 -44.26 43.08 12.57
N ILE A 167 -42.99 42.87 12.16
CA ILE A 167 -42.58 42.96 10.76
C ILE A 167 -43.21 41.85 9.90
N ARG A 168 -43.31 40.63 10.44
CA ARG A 168 -43.84 39.45 9.72
C ARG A 168 -45.37 39.36 9.75
N GLY A 169 -46.03 40.04 10.69
CA GLY A 169 -47.47 39.91 10.94
C GLY A 169 -47.87 38.55 11.51
N VAL A 170 -46.94 37.85 12.17
CA VAL A 170 -47.15 36.52 12.76
C VAL A 170 -47.10 36.66 14.28
N PRO A 171 -48.04 36.04 15.03
CA PRO A 171 -48.02 36.06 16.49
C PRO A 171 -46.68 35.57 17.06
N ARG A 172 -46.20 36.23 18.11
CA ARG A 172 -44.94 35.91 18.81
C ARG A 172 -44.85 34.43 19.22
N ASP A 173 -45.95 33.87 19.72
CA ASP A 173 -45.99 32.49 20.22
C ASP A 173 -45.83 31.45 19.10
N GLU A 174 -46.28 31.77 17.88
CA GLU A 174 -46.12 30.92 16.70
C GLU A 174 -44.65 30.90 16.23
N LEU A 175 -43.98 32.06 16.22
CA LEU A 175 -42.55 32.16 15.88
C LEU A 175 -41.65 31.42 16.88
N LEU A 176 -41.99 31.45 18.17
CA LEU A 176 -41.27 30.70 19.21
C LEU A 176 -41.53 29.18 19.12
N GLY A 177 -42.75 28.78 18.75
CA GLY A 177 -43.12 27.38 18.57
C GLY A 177 -42.47 26.71 17.36
N GLU A 178 -42.36 27.42 16.24
CA GLU A 178 -41.76 26.90 15.00
C GLU A 178 -40.28 26.52 15.17
N ASP A 179 -39.50 27.32 15.90
CA ASP A 179 -38.07 27.08 16.11
C ASP A 179 -37.81 25.79 16.91
N VAL A 180 -38.64 25.53 17.92
CA VAL A 180 -38.56 24.32 18.76
C VAL A 180 -39.01 23.06 17.99
N ALA A 181 -40.06 23.17 17.18
CA ALA A 181 -40.59 22.04 16.42
C ALA A 181 -39.64 21.60 15.29
N GLN A 182 -39.02 22.55 14.59
CA GLN A 182 -38.07 22.26 13.50
C GLN A 182 -36.82 21.56 14.02
N HIS A 183 -36.24 22.03 15.13
CA HIS A 183 -35.08 21.38 15.74
C HIS A 183 -35.37 19.92 16.14
N ARG A 184 -36.53 19.64 16.74
CA ARG A 184 -36.87 18.28 17.19
C ARG A 184 -36.96 17.26 16.04
N ARG A 185 -37.48 17.64 14.87
CA ARG A 185 -37.62 16.73 13.72
C ARG A 185 -36.27 16.36 13.11
N SER A 186 -35.42 17.37 12.86
CA SER A 186 -34.08 17.16 12.30
C SER A 186 -33.22 16.30 13.22
N TRP A 187 -33.29 16.51 14.54
CA TRP A 187 -32.57 15.69 15.52
C TRP A 187 -33.03 14.23 15.57
N ARG A 188 -34.32 13.94 15.33
CA ARG A 188 -34.81 12.55 15.26
C ARG A 188 -34.28 11.83 14.01
N LEU A 189 -34.32 12.48 12.86
CA LEU A 189 -33.78 11.92 11.61
C LEU A 189 -32.27 11.70 11.71
N ALA A 190 -31.53 12.64 12.30
CA ALA A 190 -30.10 12.49 12.54
C ALA A 190 -29.79 11.29 13.44
N LYS A 191 -30.56 11.09 14.52
CA LYS A 191 -30.40 9.93 15.41
C LYS A 191 -30.66 8.60 14.70
N LEU A 192 -31.70 8.53 13.86
CA LEU A 192 -31.98 7.34 13.06
C LEU A 192 -30.88 7.06 12.03
N ALA A 193 -30.37 8.09 11.36
CA ALA A 193 -29.27 7.97 10.42
C ALA A 193 -27.99 7.48 11.13
N ILE A 194 -27.64 8.05 12.29
CA ILE A 194 -26.48 7.62 13.09
C ILE A 194 -26.63 6.17 13.54
N ALA A 195 -27.82 5.77 14.02
CA ALA A 195 -28.07 4.39 14.45
C ALA A 195 -27.95 3.41 13.26
N GLY A 196 -28.53 3.75 12.11
CA GLY A 196 -28.44 2.94 10.88
C GLY A 196 -26.99 2.82 10.37
N LEU A 197 -26.25 3.93 10.31
CA LEU A 197 -24.84 3.93 9.91
C LEU A 197 -23.96 3.16 10.90
N SER A 198 -24.24 3.26 12.20
CA SER A 198 -23.50 2.50 13.22
C SER A 198 -23.75 1.00 13.07
N LEU A 199 -24.99 0.58 12.82
CA LEU A 199 -25.32 -0.83 12.58
C LEU A 199 -24.64 -1.37 11.31
N LEU A 200 -24.68 -0.60 10.21
CA LEU A 200 -24.00 -0.96 8.96
C LEU A 200 -22.48 -1.06 9.15
N LEU A 201 -21.89 -0.16 9.93
CA LEU A 201 -20.47 -0.21 10.27
C LEU A 201 -20.13 -1.49 11.03
N VAL A 202 -20.91 -1.85 12.05
CA VAL A 202 -20.71 -3.09 12.82
C VAL A 202 -20.85 -4.32 11.91
N ALA A 203 -21.87 -4.36 11.06
CA ALA A 203 -22.06 -5.46 10.11
C ALA A 203 -20.90 -5.58 9.11
N SER A 204 -20.40 -4.45 8.59
CA SER A 204 -19.27 -4.39 7.68
C SER A 204 -17.97 -4.89 8.34
N ILE A 205 -17.71 -4.49 9.59
CA ILE A 205 -16.56 -4.97 10.37
C ILE A 205 -16.67 -6.48 10.60
N ALA A 206 -17.83 -6.97 11.02
CA ALA A 206 -18.05 -8.40 11.25
C ALA A 206 -17.85 -9.22 9.96
N ALA A 207 -18.40 -8.77 8.84
CA ALA A 207 -18.20 -9.40 7.53
C ALA A 207 -16.71 -9.39 7.12
N GLY A 208 -16.00 -8.29 7.36
CA GLY A 208 -14.55 -8.19 7.11
C GLY A 208 -13.73 -9.19 7.92
N ILE A 209 -14.04 -9.35 9.22
CA ILE A 209 -13.37 -10.33 10.09
C ILE A 209 -13.63 -11.75 9.59
N ILE A 210 -14.90 -12.10 9.30
CA ILE A 210 -15.27 -13.43 8.78
C ILE A 210 -14.54 -13.72 7.47
N ALA A 211 -14.48 -12.76 6.55
CA ALA A 211 -13.79 -12.91 5.28
C ALA A 211 -12.27 -13.18 5.45
N VAL A 212 -11.61 -12.49 6.39
CA VAL A 212 -10.19 -12.74 6.70
C VAL A 212 -9.97 -14.11 7.32
N VAL A 213 -10.82 -14.52 8.27
CA VAL A 213 -10.72 -15.85 8.89
C VAL A 213 -10.91 -16.96 7.86
N GLN A 214 -11.92 -16.83 7.00
CA GLN A 214 -12.20 -17.80 5.93
C GLN A 214 -11.05 -17.86 4.91
N ARG A 215 -10.50 -16.70 4.51
CA ARG A 215 -9.32 -16.64 3.63
C ARG A 215 -8.11 -17.35 4.26
N ASN A 216 -7.86 -17.10 5.54
CA ASN A 216 -6.73 -17.72 6.25
C ASN A 216 -6.87 -19.24 6.35
N GLU A 217 -8.09 -19.74 6.56
CA GLU A 217 -8.37 -21.18 6.58
C GLU A 217 -8.14 -21.83 5.20
N VAL A 218 -8.62 -21.21 4.12
CA VAL A 218 -8.38 -21.70 2.76
C VAL A 218 -6.88 -21.73 2.43
N VAL A 219 -6.12 -20.70 2.82
CA VAL A 219 -4.67 -20.65 2.60
C VAL A 219 -3.96 -21.75 3.40
N ARG A 220 -4.34 -22.00 4.65
CA ARG A 220 -3.80 -23.11 5.45
C ARG A 220 -4.04 -24.45 4.77
N GLN A 221 -5.26 -24.72 4.33
CA GLN A 221 -5.62 -25.98 3.65
C GLN A 221 -4.86 -26.14 2.34
N ALA A 222 -4.73 -25.08 1.54
CA ALA A 222 -3.96 -25.10 0.30
C ALA A 222 -2.47 -25.41 0.54
N ASN A 223 -1.86 -24.79 1.55
CA ASN A 223 -0.47 -25.05 1.92
C ASN A 223 -0.25 -26.49 2.40
N ALA A 224 -1.17 -27.03 3.21
CA ALA A 224 -1.10 -28.42 3.66
C ALA A 224 -1.17 -29.42 2.49
N LEU A 225 -2.08 -29.17 1.52
CA LEU A 225 -2.18 -30.00 0.31
C LEU A 225 -0.92 -29.93 -0.56
N LEU A 226 -0.39 -28.72 -0.76
CA LEU A 226 0.85 -28.51 -1.51
C LEU A 226 2.04 -29.21 -0.82
N ALA A 227 2.19 -29.04 0.49
CA ALA A 227 3.24 -29.67 1.27
C ALA A 227 3.18 -31.20 1.18
N ARG A 228 1.97 -31.78 1.25
CA ARG A 228 1.74 -33.21 1.05
C ARG A 228 2.10 -33.66 -0.36
N GLN A 229 1.70 -32.91 -1.39
CA GLN A 229 2.05 -33.22 -2.79
C GLN A 229 3.57 -33.21 -3.00
N LEU A 230 4.26 -32.21 -2.45
CA LEU A 230 5.72 -32.11 -2.52
C LEU A 230 6.40 -33.30 -1.83
N ALA A 231 5.91 -33.71 -0.66
CA ALA A 231 6.41 -34.88 0.07
C ALA A 231 6.25 -36.18 -0.73
N VAL A 232 5.06 -36.42 -1.30
CA VAL A 232 4.80 -37.60 -2.15
C VAL A 232 5.68 -37.59 -3.41
N THR A 233 5.88 -36.43 -4.01
CA THR A 233 6.74 -36.28 -5.19
C THR A 233 8.21 -36.50 -4.83
N ALA A 234 8.65 -36.05 -3.65
CA ALA A 234 9.99 -36.33 -3.15
C ALA A 234 10.21 -37.85 -3.02
N ASP A 235 9.25 -38.56 -2.43
CA ASP A 235 9.33 -40.01 -2.25
C ASP A 235 9.43 -40.78 -3.56
N SER A 236 8.67 -40.39 -4.59
CA SER A 236 8.69 -41.06 -5.89
C SER A 236 10.00 -40.86 -6.65
N LEU A 237 10.76 -39.80 -6.31
CA LEU A 237 12.04 -39.47 -6.94
C LEU A 237 13.24 -40.08 -6.22
N LEU A 238 13.08 -40.69 -5.03
CA LEU A 238 14.21 -41.22 -4.23
C LEU A 238 15.15 -42.14 -5.02
N GLY A 239 14.59 -42.99 -5.90
CA GLY A 239 15.37 -43.93 -6.70
C GLY A 239 15.83 -43.41 -8.08
N ARG A 240 15.36 -42.23 -8.51
CA ARG A 240 15.64 -41.69 -9.86
C ARG A 240 16.45 -40.41 -9.85
N ASP A 241 16.13 -39.50 -8.93
CA ASP A 241 16.77 -38.20 -8.79
C ASP A 241 16.76 -37.81 -7.31
N LEU A 242 17.73 -38.35 -6.57
CA LEU A 242 17.86 -38.11 -5.14
C LEU A 242 18.08 -36.62 -4.82
N ARG A 243 18.78 -35.88 -5.69
CA ARG A 243 19.02 -34.44 -5.48
C ARG A 243 17.70 -33.69 -5.46
N ARG A 244 16.84 -33.93 -6.46
CA ARG A 244 15.52 -33.29 -6.53
C ARG A 244 14.59 -33.79 -5.43
N ALA A 245 14.63 -35.07 -5.09
CA ALA A 245 13.89 -35.63 -3.97
C ALA A 245 14.21 -34.90 -2.65
N GLN A 246 15.50 -34.72 -2.33
CA GLN A 246 15.93 -34.01 -1.12
C GLN A 246 15.45 -32.56 -1.09
N LEU A 247 15.55 -31.84 -2.22
CA LEU A 247 15.08 -30.45 -2.31
C LEU A 247 13.56 -30.35 -2.11
N LEU A 248 12.78 -31.24 -2.75
CA LEU A 248 11.32 -31.27 -2.59
C LEU A 248 10.90 -31.63 -1.17
N ALA A 249 11.61 -32.55 -0.51
CA ALA A 249 11.32 -32.92 0.87
C ALA A 249 11.60 -31.77 1.85
N VAL A 250 12.69 -31.03 1.65
CA VAL A 250 12.98 -29.79 2.40
C VAL A 250 11.89 -28.75 2.15
N GLN A 251 11.47 -28.55 0.90
CA GLN A 251 10.43 -27.60 0.57
C GLN A 251 9.08 -28.00 1.17
N ALA A 252 8.72 -29.28 1.14
CA ALA A 252 7.52 -29.80 1.77
C ALA A 252 7.48 -29.45 3.27
N TYR A 253 8.58 -29.72 3.98
CA TYR A 253 8.68 -29.44 5.41
C TYR A 253 8.65 -27.94 5.75
N ARG A 254 9.25 -27.09 4.89
CA ARG A 254 9.19 -25.63 5.06
C ARG A 254 7.82 -25.03 4.75
N THR A 255 7.08 -25.61 3.80
CA THR A 255 5.72 -25.16 3.45
C THR A 255 4.73 -25.47 4.57
N ASP A 256 4.78 -26.69 5.12
CA ASP A 256 3.95 -27.09 6.26
C ASP A 256 4.67 -28.21 7.07
N PRO A 257 5.12 -27.93 8.31
CA PRO A 257 5.78 -28.93 9.16
C PRO A 257 4.76 -29.92 9.75
N THR A 258 4.55 -31.05 9.08
CA THR A 258 3.68 -32.15 9.53
C THR A 258 4.48 -33.44 9.73
N PRO A 259 3.93 -34.46 10.41
CA PRO A 259 4.56 -35.78 10.51
C PRO A 259 4.91 -36.38 9.14
N GLU A 260 4.06 -36.17 8.12
CA GLU A 260 4.27 -36.66 6.76
C GLU A 260 5.43 -35.96 6.06
N THR A 261 5.49 -34.62 6.11
CA THR A 261 6.57 -33.86 5.47
C THR A 261 7.91 -34.10 6.17
N ARG A 262 7.89 -34.27 7.50
CA ARG A 262 9.06 -34.69 8.28
C ARG A 262 9.52 -36.10 7.90
N ALA A 263 8.60 -37.05 7.73
CA ALA A 263 8.94 -38.41 7.32
C ALA A 263 9.52 -38.47 5.91
N ALA A 264 9.00 -37.67 4.97
CA ALA A 264 9.59 -37.54 3.63
C ALA A 264 11.00 -36.93 3.68
N LEU A 265 11.20 -35.89 4.48
CA LEU A 265 12.53 -35.29 4.70
C LEU A 265 13.54 -36.30 5.25
N LEU A 266 13.15 -37.07 6.26
CA LEU A 266 14.02 -38.11 6.84
C LEU A 266 14.33 -39.22 5.83
N ARG A 267 13.34 -39.69 5.07
CA ARG A 267 13.57 -40.71 4.01
C ARG A 267 14.50 -40.19 2.92
N ALA A 268 14.32 -38.96 2.45
CA ALA A 268 15.21 -38.36 1.47
C ALA A 268 16.64 -38.15 1.99
N SER A 269 16.79 -37.79 3.27
CA SER A 269 18.11 -37.65 3.90
C SER A 269 18.80 -39.00 4.12
N LEU A 270 18.04 -40.06 4.42
CA LEU A 270 18.57 -41.39 4.75
C LEU A 270 18.69 -42.31 3.53
N ALA A 271 18.17 -41.92 2.36
CA ALA A 271 18.23 -42.72 1.14
C ALA A 271 19.67 -42.96 0.65
N SER A 272 20.60 -42.05 0.92
CA SER A 272 22.04 -42.28 0.70
C SER A 272 22.88 -41.60 1.80
N PRO A 273 23.16 -42.30 2.90
CA PRO A 273 23.90 -41.74 4.04
C PRO A 273 25.35 -41.38 3.70
N ALA A 274 25.93 -42.05 2.70
CA ALA A 274 27.30 -41.81 2.24
C ALA A 274 27.41 -40.64 1.25
N LEU A 275 26.28 -40.13 0.74
CA LEU A 275 26.26 -39.02 -0.21
C LEU A 275 26.71 -37.74 0.48
N ARG A 276 27.84 -37.19 0.03
CA ARG A 276 28.37 -35.90 0.50
C ARG A 276 28.01 -34.73 -0.41
N ARG A 277 27.97 -34.95 -1.73
CA ARG A 277 27.75 -33.89 -2.72
C ARG A 277 27.31 -34.45 -4.07
N PHE A 278 26.58 -33.63 -4.82
CA PHE A 278 26.31 -33.84 -6.25
C PHE A 278 27.21 -32.92 -7.08
N VAL A 279 27.95 -33.49 -8.03
CA VAL A 279 28.75 -32.75 -9.01
C VAL A 279 28.08 -32.91 -10.38
N PRO A 280 27.48 -31.84 -10.95
CA PRO A 280 26.82 -31.93 -12.25
C PRO A 280 27.82 -31.85 -13.39
N PHE A 281 27.55 -32.57 -14.48
CA PHE A 281 28.27 -32.51 -15.75
C PHE A 281 27.28 -32.22 -16.89
N ALA A 282 27.77 -31.63 -17.98
CA ALA A 282 26.94 -31.23 -19.11
C ALA A 282 26.55 -32.39 -20.05
N ALA A 283 27.26 -33.51 -19.95
CA ALA A 283 27.03 -34.74 -20.72
C ALA A 283 27.07 -35.96 -19.80
N GLY A 284 26.61 -37.11 -20.30
CA GLY A 284 26.64 -38.38 -19.55
C GLY A 284 28.07 -38.78 -19.20
N ILE A 285 28.27 -39.29 -17.97
CA ILE A 285 29.55 -39.86 -17.55
C ILE A 285 29.63 -41.27 -18.13
N THR A 286 30.61 -41.52 -18.98
CA THR A 286 30.85 -42.83 -19.62
C THR A 286 31.99 -43.59 -18.97
N ALA A 287 32.93 -42.89 -18.33
CA ALA A 287 34.05 -43.48 -17.62
C ALA A 287 34.30 -42.77 -16.29
N LEU A 288 34.70 -43.52 -15.26
CA LEU A 288 35.02 -43.00 -13.94
C LEU A 288 36.18 -43.78 -13.33
N SER A 289 37.17 -43.08 -12.79
CA SER A 289 38.28 -43.68 -12.06
C SER A 289 38.67 -42.82 -10.85
N ALA A 290 39.22 -43.45 -9.83
CA ALA A 290 39.70 -42.79 -8.62
C ALA A 290 41.18 -43.09 -8.41
N SER A 291 41.89 -42.15 -7.79
CA SER A 291 43.22 -42.40 -7.27
C SER A 291 43.19 -43.50 -6.19
N ALA A 292 44.31 -44.16 -5.94
CA ALA A 292 44.39 -45.24 -4.95
C ALA A 292 44.09 -44.74 -3.53
N ASP A 293 44.43 -43.49 -3.23
CA ASP A 293 44.09 -42.80 -1.98
C ASP A 293 42.63 -42.28 -1.92
N GLY A 294 41.88 -42.36 -3.03
CA GLY A 294 40.51 -41.88 -3.16
C GLY A 294 40.34 -40.36 -3.10
N ARG A 295 41.44 -39.59 -3.12
CA ARG A 295 41.41 -38.13 -3.06
C ARG A 295 40.97 -37.50 -4.36
N PHE A 296 41.37 -38.08 -5.49
CA PHE A 296 41.04 -37.58 -6.81
C PHE A 296 40.12 -38.54 -7.53
N VAL A 297 39.14 -37.99 -8.23
CA VAL A 297 38.27 -38.74 -9.15
C VAL A 297 38.36 -38.09 -10.52
N VAL A 298 38.46 -38.90 -11.55
CA VAL A 298 38.40 -38.46 -12.95
C VAL A 298 37.13 -39.00 -13.57
N ALA A 299 36.40 -38.14 -14.26
CA ALA A 299 35.22 -38.46 -15.03
C ALA A 299 35.48 -38.18 -16.51
N GLY A 300 35.25 -39.18 -17.35
CA GLY A 300 35.17 -39.06 -18.80
C GLY A 300 33.72 -38.96 -19.24
N LEU A 301 33.44 -38.04 -20.15
CA LEU A 301 32.09 -37.75 -20.62
C LEU A 301 31.85 -38.26 -22.05
N GLU A 302 30.58 -38.44 -22.39
CA GLU A 302 30.11 -38.86 -23.72
C GLU A 302 30.52 -37.88 -24.84
N ASN A 303 30.66 -36.59 -24.52
CA ASN A 303 31.10 -35.57 -25.46
C ASN A 303 32.63 -35.48 -25.63
N GLY A 304 33.40 -36.37 -25.00
CA GLY A 304 34.85 -36.43 -25.07
C GLY A 304 35.60 -35.58 -24.04
N GLU A 305 34.89 -34.79 -23.23
CA GLU A 305 35.53 -34.00 -22.17
C GLU A 305 35.94 -34.89 -20.98
N VAL A 306 37.09 -34.59 -20.38
CA VAL A 306 37.62 -35.28 -19.20
C VAL A 306 37.85 -34.26 -18.10
N PHE A 307 37.26 -34.52 -16.93
CA PHE A 307 37.39 -33.68 -15.75
C PHE A 307 38.05 -34.46 -14.61
N SER A 308 38.92 -33.80 -13.85
CA SER A 308 39.37 -34.29 -12.54
C SER A 308 38.73 -33.48 -11.42
N LEU A 309 38.54 -34.09 -10.26
CA LEU A 309 38.05 -33.42 -9.07
C LEU A 309 38.78 -33.93 -7.84
N ASP A 310 39.20 -33.03 -6.96
CA ASP A 310 39.54 -33.36 -5.58
C ASP A 310 38.22 -33.61 -4.83
N VAL A 311 38.07 -34.76 -4.18
CA VAL A 311 36.85 -35.19 -3.50
C VAL A 311 36.48 -34.25 -2.33
N ALA A 312 37.46 -33.61 -1.68
CA ALA A 312 37.21 -32.67 -0.60
C ALA A 312 36.68 -31.32 -1.12
N ALA A 313 37.24 -30.82 -2.22
CA ALA A 313 36.80 -29.55 -2.84
C ALA A 313 35.52 -29.74 -3.67
N ALA A 314 35.40 -30.88 -4.34
CA ALA A 314 34.36 -31.26 -5.29
C ALA A 314 34.10 -30.21 -6.37
N THR A 315 35.18 -29.57 -6.83
CA THR A 315 35.18 -28.64 -7.97
C THR A 315 35.77 -29.36 -9.18
N PRO A 316 34.99 -29.63 -10.24
CA PRO A 316 35.50 -30.28 -11.43
C PRO A 316 36.44 -29.33 -12.18
N GLN A 317 37.61 -29.83 -12.55
CA GLN A 317 38.62 -29.17 -13.36
C GLN A 317 38.71 -29.88 -14.69
N HIS A 318 38.56 -29.13 -15.78
CA HIS A 318 38.76 -29.67 -17.13
C HIS A 318 40.24 -30.06 -17.32
N ARG A 319 40.50 -31.23 -17.92
CA ARG A 319 41.86 -31.78 -18.09
C ARG A 319 42.20 -32.08 -19.54
N LEU A 320 41.27 -32.70 -20.27
CA LEU A 320 41.48 -33.17 -21.65
C LEU A 320 40.18 -33.07 -22.45
N THR A 321 40.29 -33.02 -23.77
CA THR A 321 39.16 -33.17 -24.70
C THR A 321 39.56 -34.11 -25.83
N LEU A 322 38.88 -35.25 -25.90
CA LEU A 322 39.04 -36.25 -26.94
C LEU A 322 38.00 -36.04 -28.05
N PRO A 323 38.28 -36.49 -29.29
CA PRO A 323 37.39 -36.27 -30.43
C PRO A 323 36.13 -37.16 -30.42
N ALA A 324 36.01 -38.08 -29.46
CA ALA A 324 34.92 -39.03 -29.33
C ALA A 324 34.63 -39.33 -27.85
N ALA A 325 33.54 -40.03 -27.58
CA ALA A 325 33.15 -40.45 -26.23
C ALA A 325 34.30 -41.15 -25.51
N VAL A 326 34.51 -40.78 -24.25
CA VAL A 326 35.57 -41.35 -23.42
C VAL A 326 35.19 -42.77 -23.01
N ASN A 327 36.01 -43.75 -23.36
CA ASN A 327 35.79 -45.16 -23.07
C ASN A 327 36.31 -45.54 -21.68
N ASP A 328 37.47 -45.01 -21.29
CA ASP A 328 38.11 -45.30 -20.00
C ASP A 328 39.04 -44.16 -19.59
N VAL A 329 39.32 -44.05 -18.29
CA VAL A 329 40.16 -43.00 -17.69
C VAL A 329 41.02 -43.53 -16.56
N GLY A 330 42.19 -42.91 -16.34
CA GLY A 330 43.08 -43.23 -15.23
C GLY A 330 43.72 -41.97 -14.64
N VAL A 331 44.09 -42.04 -13.36
CA VAL A 331 44.64 -40.91 -12.61
C VAL A 331 45.70 -41.36 -11.59
N SER A 332 46.72 -40.52 -11.38
CA SER A 332 47.72 -40.69 -10.31
C SER A 332 47.22 -40.16 -8.95
N ASP A 333 47.86 -40.57 -7.85
CA ASP A 333 47.47 -40.17 -6.48
C ASP A 333 47.65 -38.68 -6.18
N ASP A 334 48.53 -38.00 -6.93
CA ASP A 334 48.70 -36.55 -6.86
C ASP A 334 47.76 -35.78 -7.81
N GLY A 335 46.98 -36.49 -8.63
CA GLY A 335 46.08 -35.92 -9.63
C GLY A 335 46.79 -35.21 -10.79
N THR A 336 48.12 -35.30 -10.89
CA THR A 336 48.89 -34.59 -11.92
C THR A 336 48.83 -35.30 -13.26
N VAL A 337 48.83 -36.63 -13.25
CA VAL A 337 48.74 -37.47 -14.44
C VAL A 337 47.32 -37.95 -14.61
N VAL A 338 46.71 -37.57 -15.73
CA VAL A 338 45.39 -38.06 -16.14
C VAL A 338 45.50 -38.60 -17.54
N ALA A 339 45.04 -39.83 -17.75
CA ALA A 339 44.97 -40.46 -19.06
C ALA A 339 43.52 -40.79 -19.39
N ALA A 340 43.17 -40.68 -20.66
CA ALA A 340 41.85 -40.98 -21.17
C ALA A 340 41.94 -41.59 -22.56
N VAL A 341 41.10 -42.59 -22.81
CA VAL A 341 41.04 -43.30 -24.09
C VAL A 341 39.66 -43.13 -24.72
N ALA A 342 39.64 -42.98 -26.03
CA ALA A 342 38.43 -42.95 -26.85
C ALA A 342 38.70 -43.70 -28.16
N SER A 343 37.68 -43.94 -28.98
CA SER A 343 37.82 -44.66 -30.26
C SER A 343 38.83 -44.02 -31.24
N GLY A 344 39.12 -42.72 -31.08
CA GLY A 344 40.09 -41.97 -31.88
C GLY A 344 41.53 -41.97 -31.35
N GLY A 345 41.82 -42.65 -30.24
CA GLY A 345 43.15 -42.74 -29.67
C GLY A 345 43.19 -42.44 -28.16
N ILE A 346 44.39 -42.18 -27.67
CA ILE A 346 44.66 -41.88 -26.26
C ILE A 346 45.24 -40.48 -26.11
N GLN A 347 44.77 -39.77 -25.10
CA GLN A 347 45.41 -38.55 -24.62
C GLN A 347 45.76 -38.69 -23.15
N LEU A 348 46.85 -38.06 -22.75
CA LEU A 348 47.23 -37.92 -21.36
C LEU A 348 47.72 -36.50 -21.09
N THR A 349 47.48 -36.01 -19.90
CA THR A 349 48.04 -34.75 -19.39
C THR A 349 48.94 -35.05 -18.21
N THR A 350 50.05 -34.33 -18.14
CA THR A 350 51.06 -34.38 -17.08
C THR A 350 51.40 -32.95 -16.66
N ALA A 351 52.25 -32.78 -15.66
CA ALA A 351 52.81 -31.46 -15.32
C ALA A 351 53.57 -30.79 -16.49
N ALA A 352 54.05 -31.56 -17.47
CA ALA A 352 54.74 -31.06 -18.66
C ALA A 352 53.80 -30.64 -19.79
N GLY A 353 52.50 -30.92 -19.68
CA GLY A 353 51.50 -30.63 -20.71
C GLY A 353 50.75 -31.87 -21.20
N VAL A 354 50.03 -31.69 -22.31
CA VAL A 354 49.20 -32.72 -22.97
C VAL A 354 50.00 -33.47 -24.02
N GLY A 355 49.85 -34.79 -24.06
CA GLY A 355 50.48 -35.67 -25.03
C GLY A 355 49.60 -36.86 -25.40
N ALA A 356 50.12 -37.71 -26.27
CA ALA A 356 49.48 -38.96 -26.72
C ALA A 356 50.53 -40.09 -26.69
N LEU A 357 50.07 -41.33 -26.49
CA LEU A 357 50.90 -42.53 -26.64
C LEU A 357 50.71 -43.12 -28.05
N VAL A 358 51.76 -43.74 -28.57
CA VAL A 358 51.74 -44.33 -29.91
C VAL A 358 51.29 -45.78 -29.80
N LEU A 359 50.17 -46.11 -30.45
CA LEU A 359 49.66 -47.48 -30.51
C LEU A 359 50.08 -48.16 -31.82
N PRO A 360 50.23 -49.50 -31.84
CA PRO A 360 50.45 -50.23 -33.09
C PRO A 360 49.33 -49.97 -34.10
N SER A 361 49.68 -49.96 -35.39
CA SER A 361 48.72 -49.75 -36.48
C SER A 361 47.56 -50.77 -36.41
N GLY A 362 46.32 -50.27 -36.52
CA GLY A 362 45.12 -51.11 -36.48
C GLY A 362 44.62 -51.45 -35.06
N GLN A 363 45.28 -50.98 -34.01
CA GLN A 363 44.84 -51.15 -32.62
C GLN A 363 43.95 -50.00 -32.17
N GLN A 364 42.89 -50.32 -31.41
CA GLN A 364 42.04 -49.34 -30.75
C GLN A 364 42.20 -49.42 -29.23
N PRO A 365 42.44 -48.30 -28.52
CA PRO A 365 42.60 -48.34 -27.07
C PRO A 365 41.25 -48.65 -26.40
N GLY A 366 41.24 -49.70 -25.58
CA GLY A 366 40.05 -50.12 -24.85
C GLY A 366 40.05 -49.63 -23.41
N HIS A 367 41.15 -49.87 -22.69
CA HIS A 367 41.26 -49.61 -21.25
C HIS A 367 42.59 -48.95 -20.90
N VAL A 368 42.60 -48.12 -19.86
CA VAL A 368 43.78 -47.38 -19.43
C VAL A 368 43.95 -47.40 -17.91
N ALA A 369 45.18 -47.60 -17.45
CA ALA A 369 45.54 -47.48 -16.04
C ALA A 369 46.77 -46.58 -15.88
N VAL A 370 46.78 -45.77 -14.83
CA VAL A 370 47.90 -44.91 -14.43
C VAL A 370 48.40 -45.43 -13.09
N SER A 371 49.72 -45.52 -12.91
CA SER A 371 50.31 -45.94 -11.64
C SER A 371 50.06 -44.87 -10.55
N PRO A 372 50.03 -45.23 -9.26
CA PRO A 372 49.76 -44.25 -8.20
C PRO A 372 50.76 -43.08 -8.22
N SER A 373 52.05 -43.34 -8.48
CA SER A 373 53.08 -42.31 -8.68
C SER A 373 52.98 -41.48 -9.96
N GLY A 374 52.11 -41.87 -10.91
CA GLY A 374 52.02 -41.24 -12.23
C GLY A 374 53.21 -41.49 -13.15
N ARG A 375 54.13 -42.40 -12.79
CA ARG A 375 55.32 -42.69 -13.61
C ARG A 375 55.03 -43.66 -14.76
N SER A 376 54.02 -44.51 -14.63
CA SER A 376 53.71 -45.54 -15.60
C SER A 376 52.26 -45.48 -16.04
N VAL A 377 52.03 -45.71 -17.34
CA VAL A 377 50.69 -45.79 -17.94
C VAL A 377 50.59 -47.08 -18.73
N VAL A 378 49.45 -47.75 -18.61
CA VAL A 378 49.18 -49.01 -19.30
C VAL A 378 47.93 -48.88 -20.11
N ILE A 379 47.99 -49.37 -21.34
CA ILE A 379 46.86 -49.38 -22.26
C ILE A 379 46.64 -50.82 -22.70
N ALA A 380 45.43 -51.32 -22.49
CA ALA A 380 44.97 -52.52 -23.18
C ALA A 380 44.24 -52.11 -24.45
N SER A 381 44.73 -52.60 -25.59
CA SER A 381 44.15 -52.31 -26.90
C SER A 381 43.42 -53.53 -27.46
N LYS A 382 42.39 -53.25 -28.26
CA LYS A 382 41.57 -54.24 -28.96
C LYS A 382 41.89 -54.18 -30.46
N GLY A 383 41.81 -55.33 -31.13
CA GLY A 383 42.05 -55.48 -32.56
C GLY A 383 42.18 -56.97 -32.92
N ASP A 384 42.55 -57.28 -34.18
CA ASP A 384 42.76 -58.66 -34.64
C ASP A 384 43.76 -59.46 -33.79
N ARG A 385 44.70 -58.75 -33.16
CA ARG A 385 45.60 -59.27 -32.12
C ARG A 385 45.70 -58.23 -31.02
N PRO A 386 45.13 -58.44 -29.83
CA PRO A 386 45.19 -57.44 -28.76
C PRO A 386 46.61 -57.32 -28.19
N PHE A 387 46.96 -56.09 -27.82
CA PHE A 387 48.26 -55.76 -27.24
C PHE A 387 48.09 -54.93 -25.97
N ILE A 388 49.06 -55.08 -25.07
CA ILE A 388 49.24 -54.21 -23.92
C ILE A 388 50.45 -53.31 -24.18
N THR A 389 50.22 -52.00 -24.19
CA THR A 389 51.28 -50.99 -24.25
C THR A 389 51.57 -50.49 -22.85
N LEU A 390 52.83 -50.63 -22.42
CA LEU A 390 53.37 -50.17 -21.16
C LEU A 390 54.25 -48.95 -21.44
N ALA A 391 53.90 -47.79 -20.90
CA ALA A 391 54.64 -46.55 -21.06
C ALA A 391 55.26 -46.10 -19.73
N ASP A 392 56.56 -45.80 -19.74
CA ASP A 392 57.26 -45.08 -18.68
C ASP A 392 57.36 -43.60 -19.07
N LEU A 393 56.61 -42.77 -18.35
CA LEU A 393 56.52 -41.34 -18.60
C LEU A 393 57.80 -40.59 -18.20
N ALA A 394 58.51 -41.08 -17.18
CA ALA A 394 59.77 -40.47 -16.73
C ALA A 394 60.91 -40.77 -17.71
N GLY A 395 61.00 -42.03 -18.16
CA GLY A 395 61.95 -42.47 -19.17
C GLY A 395 61.58 -42.09 -20.61
N ARG A 396 60.37 -41.54 -20.83
CA ARG A 396 59.78 -41.29 -22.16
C ARG A 396 59.92 -42.49 -23.11
N SER A 397 59.67 -43.68 -22.56
CA SER A 397 59.78 -44.93 -23.30
C SER A 397 58.47 -45.68 -23.24
N GLN A 398 58.20 -46.50 -24.26
CA GLN A 398 57.06 -47.40 -24.26
C GLN A 398 57.48 -48.74 -24.85
N ARG A 399 56.89 -49.82 -24.33
CA ARG A 399 57.02 -51.17 -24.87
C ARG A 399 55.64 -51.76 -25.07
N THR A 400 55.47 -52.51 -26.14
CA THR A 400 54.21 -53.19 -26.44
C THR A 400 54.43 -54.69 -26.42
N VAL A 401 53.56 -55.41 -25.72
CA VAL A 401 53.58 -56.87 -25.62
C VAL A 401 52.21 -57.42 -26.04
N PRO A 402 52.14 -58.62 -26.65
CA PRO A 402 50.85 -59.29 -26.88
C PRO A 402 50.06 -59.40 -25.58
N ASP A 403 48.73 -59.35 -25.66
CA ASP A 403 47.88 -59.57 -24.49
C ASP A 403 48.19 -60.96 -23.87
N PRO A 404 48.65 -61.02 -22.61
CA PRO A 404 49.08 -62.27 -22.00
C PRO A 404 47.91 -63.18 -21.61
N ILE A 405 46.67 -62.68 -21.61
CA ILE A 405 45.48 -63.41 -21.18
C ILE A 405 44.67 -63.89 -22.38
N ASP A 406 44.49 -63.03 -23.40
CA ASP A 406 43.65 -63.34 -24.55
C ASP A 406 44.31 -62.91 -25.88
N PRO A 407 45.43 -63.53 -26.28
CA PRO A 407 46.23 -63.08 -27.42
C PRO A 407 45.57 -63.24 -28.79
N GLU A 408 44.48 -64.03 -28.89
CA GLU A 408 43.73 -64.28 -30.13
C GLU A 408 42.24 -63.89 -30.04
N GLY A 409 41.78 -63.37 -28.91
CA GLY A 409 40.38 -63.00 -28.68
C GLY A 409 40.13 -61.50 -28.64
N TYR A 410 39.23 -61.07 -27.76
CA TYR A 410 38.72 -59.69 -27.72
C TYR A 410 39.61 -58.72 -26.95
N GLY A 411 40.68 -59.23 -26.33
CA GLY A 411 41.63 -58.49 -25.48
C GLY A 411 41.11 -58.26 -24.06
N ALA A 412 41.93 -57.62 -23.23
CA ALA A 412 41.57 -57.33 -21.85
C ALA A 412 40.31 -56.44 -21.75
N PHE A 413 39.45 -56.77 -20.79
CA PHE A 413 38.24 -56.03 -20.40
C PHE A 413 38.49 -55.03 -19.26
N GLY A 414 39.67 -55.06 -18.67
CA GLY A 414 40.07 -54.11 -17.63
C GLY A 414 41.56 -54.23 -17.29
N VAL A 415 42.16 -53.11 -16.95
CA VAL A 415 43.53 -53.03 -16.44
C VAL A 415 43.57 -52.11 -15.23
N GLN A 416 44.31 -52.51 -14.19
CA GLN A 416 44.48 -51.70 -13.00
C GLN A 416 45.85 -51.95 -12.37
N PHE A 417 46.49 -50.92 -11.85
CA PHE A 417 47.69 -51.08 -11.02
C PHE A 417 47.35 -51.61 -9.62
N VAL A 418 48.16 -52.53 -9.12
CA VAL A 418 48.13 -53.05 -7.75
C VAL A 418 49.44 -52.63 -7.07
N GLY A 419 49.44 -51.47 -6.43
CA GLY A 419 50.68 -50.79 -6.05
C GLY A 419 51.37 -50.15 -7.27
N GLU A 420 52.69 -49.98 -7.20
CA GLU A 420 53.44 -49.30 -8.28
C GLU A 420 53.79 -50.20 -9.46
N ASP A 421 54.21 -51.44 -9.18
CA ASP A 421 54.90 -52.26 -10.19
C ASP A 421 54.11 -53.50 -10.65
N ARG A 422 52.90 -53.71 -10.12
CA ARG A 422 52.05 -54.84 -10.49
C ARG A 422 50.82 -54.37 -11.21
N LEU A 423 50.42 -55.14 -12.22
CA LEU A 423 49.21 -54.90 -12.99
C LEU A 423 48.28 -56.09 -12.81
N LEU A 424 47.03 -55.78 -12.47
CA LEU A 424 45.91 -56.67 -12.64
C LEU A 424 45.36 -56.45 -14.04
N VAL A 425 45.41 -57.49 -14.86
CA VAL A 425 44.78 -57.53 -16.18
C VAL A 425 43.60 -58.50 -16.08
N ILE A 426 42.42 -58.05 -16.49
CA ILE A 426 41.22 -58.87 -16.50
C ILE A 426 40.84 -59.08 -17.97
N GLY A 427 40.79 -60.33 -18.41
CA GLY A 427 40.55 -60.67 -19.82
C GLY A 427 40.11 -62.12 -19.99
N GLY A 428 39.70 -62.45 -21.22
CA GLY A 428 39.36 -63.81 -21.64
C GLY A 428 37.87 -64.04 -21.88
N THR A 429 37.58 -64.85 -22.90
CA THR A 429 36.27 -65.46 -23.14
C THR A 429 36.34 -66.94 -22.81
N ILE A 430 35.32 -67.47 -22.15
CA ILE A 430 35.19 -68.91 -21.91
C ILE A 430 34.05 -69.41 -22.81
N GLU A 431 34.34 -70.31 -23.74
CA GLU A 431 33.30 -71.02 -24.46
C GLU A 431 32.55 -71.94 -23.50
N VAL A 432 31.22 -71.79 -23.44
CA VAL A 432 30.35 -72.51 -22.49
C VAL A 432 29.75 -73.77 -23.13
N ARG A 433 30.26 -74.22 -24.29
CA ARG A 433 29.74 -75.38 -25.03
C ARG A 433 30.82 -76.38 -25.37
#